data_AF-A0A835F9A6-F1
#
_entry.id   AF-A0A835F9A6-F1
#
_cell.length_a   1.000
_cell.length_b   1.000
_cell.length_c   1.000
_cell.angle_alpha   90.00
_cell.angle_beta   90.00
_cell.angle_gamma   90.00
#
_symmetry.space_group_name_H-M   'P 1'
#
loop_
_entity.id
_entity.type
_entity.pdbx_description
1 polymer ?
#
loop_
_entity_poly.entity_id
_entity_poly.type
_entity_poly.pdbx_seq_one_letter_code
_entity_poly.pdbx_strand_id
1 'polypeptide(L)'
;MAPPSSRQGHAAAALSVMLLLIAPSATAAIGVNYGTKGDNLPPPSKVASFLANHTLIDRVKLFDTNADMVRAFAGTGISLTVTVANGDIPSLATNSAAAAAWVAANVSPYYPSTSISLVAVGNEITNTGDDSLISSLVPAMRALKSALAAAGLDKIRVTTPHSLGILAGAALGSSPASPSASRFVPGLDRDVFAPMLEFHRSTSSPFMVNPYPYFGYNGDTVAYALARRGSGSSNPGVRDPGTGITYTSMFEAQLDSVYSAMKRLGFGDVEIAVGETGWPSKAEDGQVGVSAAEAAEYNRYIIGEATAGLGTPLMPRRKFETYIFALFNENLKPGPVAERNFGLFEADLTPVYDVGLMKDGTGKTAAAPPPAVATTSSGEEAAAPEPAVEARAKKQDEEEAAAPAETTTASSGPAPSVTEEDDASPDATGSSPSEAPAAEGDSTTGGDKAPEEEGGDAPAAAAGGESSDDAAAKDGDGEGSTEEKKPETTPAPAGSASAAADLLVPISSMLAAALSLALHM
;
A
#
# COMPACT_ATOMS: atom_id res chain seq x y z
N MET A 1 -49.59 62.15 -3.86
CA MET A 1 -49.68 60.95 -2.99
C MET A 1 -48.33 60.26 -2.99
N ALA A 2 -47.99 59.53 -1.92
CA ALA A 2 -46.61 59.06 -1.64
C ALA A 2 -46.15 57.91 -2.57
N PRO A 3 -44.82 57.72 -2.76
CA PRO A 3 -44.27 56.55 -3.44
C PRO A 3 -44.45 55.27 -2.60
N PRO A 4 -44.45 54.08 -3.22
CA PRO A 4 -44.67 52.81 -2.53
C PRO A 4 -43.53 52.44 -1.57
N SER A 5 -43.89 51.73 -0.50
CA SER A 5 -43.01 51.41 0.62
C SER A 5 -41.99 50.30 0.30
N SER A 6 -40.71 50.58 0.52
CA SER A 6 -39.56 49.71 0.22
C SER A 6 -39.44 48.44 1.08
N ARG A 7 -40.42 48.12 1.94
CA ARG A 7 -40.28 47.07 2.96
C ARG A 7 -40.46 45.63 2.47
N GLN A 8 -41.03 45.39 1.29
CA GLN A 8 -41.24 44.02 0.78
C GLN A 8 -39.99 43.41 0.11
N GLY A 9 -39.05 44.22 -0.38
CA GLY A 9 -37.85 43.72 -1.06
C GLY A 9 -36.80 43.09 -0.13
N HIS A 10 -36.75 43.49 1.15
CA HIS A 10 -35.70 43.05 2.07
C HIS A 10 -36.00 41.70 2.75
N ALA A 11 -37.28 41.35 2.93
CA ALA A 11 -37.65 40.06 3.52
C ALA A 11 -37.33 38.88 2.58
N ALA A 12 -37.59 39.03 1.27
CA ALA A 12 -37.27 38.00 0.28
C ALA A 12 -35.74 37.83 0.09
N ALA A 13 -34.99 38.94 0.10
CA ALA A 13 -33.53 38.89 0.02
C ALA A 13 -32.90 38.21 1.24
N ALA A 14 -33.38 38.50 2.46
CA ALA A 14 -32.90 37.86 3.68
C ALA A 14 -33.13 36.34 3.68
N LEU A 15 -34.30 35.88 3.22
CA LEU A 15 -34.61 34.44 3.16
C LEU A 15 -33.77 33.71 2.11
N SER A 16 -33.47 34.35 0.98
CA SER A 16 -32.63 33.78 -0.09
C SER A 16 -31.14 33.71 0.30
N VAL A 17 -30.64 34.65 1.12
CA VAL A 17 -29.28 34.59 1.68
C VAL A 17 -29.18 33.55 2.82
N MET A 18 -30.23 33.41 3.63
CA MET A 18 -30.26 32.43 4.71
C MET A 18 -30.33 30.97 4.22
N LEU A 19 -30.88 30.72 3.02
CA LEU A 19 -30.89 29.40 2.38
C LEU A 19 -29.58 29.05 1.64
N LEU A 20 -28.65 30.01 1.48
CA LEU A 20 -27.33 29.80 0.87
C LEU A 20 -26.21 29.48 1.89
N LEU A 21 -26.53 29.45 3.19
CA LEU A 21 -25.57 29.21 4.27
C LEU A 21 -25.61 27.80 4.87
N ILE A 22 -26.43 26.90 4.30
CA ILE A 22 -26.19 25.45 4.44
C ILE A 22 -25.23 25.04 3.31
N ALA A 23 -24.00 25.55 3.37
CA ALA A 23 -22.89 24.81 2.80
C ALA A 23 -22.85 23.46 3.54
N PRO A 24 -22.73 22.31 2.86
CA PRO A 24 -22.40 21.09 3.57
C PRO A 24 -21.11 21.36 4.36
N SER A 25 -21.16 21.22 5.69
CA SER A 25 -19.97 21.25 6.54
C SER A 25 -18.92 20.38 5.86
N ALA A 26 -17.77 20.95 5.53
CA ALA A 26 -16.78 20.29 4.69
C ALA A 26 -16.49 18.89 5.22
N THR A 27 -17.09 17.87 4.59
CA THR A 27 -16.87 16.49 4.95
C THR A 27 -15.40 16.23 4.73
N ALA A 28 -14.76 15.55 5.67
CA ALA A 28 -13.35 15.23 5.53
C ALA A 28 -13.21 14.43 4.23
N ALA A 29 -12.55 15.02 3.22
CA ALA A 29 -12.37 14.41 1.91
C ALA A 29 -11.27 13.34 1.98
N ILE A 30 -11.48 12.37 2.87
CA ILE A 30 -10.55 11.31 3.22
C ILE A 30 -11.24 9.98 2.94
N GLY A 31 -10.59 9.22 2.07
CA GLY A 31 -10.97 7.85 1.78
C GLY A 31 -10.25 6.86 2.69
N VAL A 32 -10.67 5.60 2.59
CA VAL A 32 -10.01 4.47 3.24
C VAL A 32 -9.90 3.31 2.26
N ASN A 33 -8.84 2.52 2.39
CA ASN A 33 -8.70 1.25 1.67
C ASN A 33 -9.46 0.15 2.42
N TYR A 34 -10.46 -0.46 1.79
CA TYR A 34 -11.19 -1.59 2.37
C TYR A 34 -10.58 -2.89 1.82
N GLY A 35 -9.53 -3.36 2.52
CA GLY A 35 -8.93 -4.68 2.31
C GLY A 35 -9.79 -5.81 2.86
N THR A 36 -9.58 -7.01 2.33
CA THR A 36 -10.39 -8.21 2.57
C THR A 36 -9.56 -9.46 2.90
N LYS A 37 -8.24 -9.32 3.14
CA LYS A 37 -7.35 -10.43 3.52
C LYS A 37 -7.47 -10.74 5.01
N GLY A 38 -8.66 -11.13 5.44
CA GLY A 38 -8.93 -11.62 6.80
C GLY A 38 -10.20 -12.46 6.90
N ASP A 39 -10.20 -13.45 7.80
CA ASP A 39 -11.31 -14.40 8.02
C ASP A 39 -12.32 -13.94 9.08
N ASN A 40 -11.97 -12.92 9.86
CA ASN A 40 -12.76 -12.38 10.97
C ASN A 40 -13.56 -11.11 10.59
N LEU A 41 -13.45 -10.66 9.33
CA LEU A 41 -13.93 -9.35 8.90
C LEU A 41 -15.48 -9.24 8.87
N PRO A 42 -16.05 -8.08 9.20
CA PRO A 42 -17.49 -7.87 9.21
C PRO A 42 -18.09 -7.86 7.80
N PRO A 43 -19.35 -8.30 7.63
CA PRO A 43 -19.99 -8.38 6.31
C PRO A 43 -20.13 -6.98 5.66
N PRO A 44 -20.02 -6.86 4.32
CA PRO A 44 -19.92 -5.56 3.67
C PRO A 44 -21.07 -4.58 3.96
N SER A 45 -22.29 -5.07 4.15
CA SER A 45 -23.45 -4.25 4.52
C SER A 45 -23.32 -3.61 5.91
N LYS A 46 -22.69 -4.29 6.87
CA LYS A 46 -22.38 -3.74 8.20
C LYS A 46 -21.29 -2.67 8.08
N VAL A 47 -20.28 -2.89 7.23
CA VAL A 47 -19.19 -1.93 6.99
C VAL A 47 -19.69 -0.66 6.31
N ALA A 48 -20.45 -0.79 5.22
CA ALA A 48 -21.03 0.35 4.51
C ALA A 48 -21.96 1.18 5.42
N SER A 49 -22.78 0.50 6.23
CA SER A 49 -23.64 1.14 7.24
C SER A 49 -22.82 1.83 8.34
N PHE A 50 -21.73 1.23 8.80
CA PHE A 50 -20.85 1.81 9.82
C PHE A 50 -20.19 3.10 9.32
N LEU A 51 -19.56 3.04 8.14
CA LEU A 51 -18.88 4.19 7.55
C LEU A 51 -19.86 5.35 7.32
N ALA A 52 -21.02 5.06 6.71
CA ALA A 52 -22.02 6.07 6.38
C ALA A 52 -22.60 6.77 7.61
N ASN A 53 -22.83 6.04 8.71
CA ASN A 53 -23.52 6.57 9.88
C ASN A 53 -22.59 7.09 10.99
N HIS A 54 -21.43 6.46 11.22
CA HIS A 54 -20.57 6.73 12.38
C HIS A 54 -19.23 7.39 12.08
N THR A 55 -18.79 7.43 10.81
CA THR A 55 -17.48 8.02 10.46
C THR A 55 -17.58 9.23 9.54
N LEU A 56 -16.52 10.03 9.47
CA LEU A 56 -16.35 11.14 8.53
C LEU A 56 -15.75 10.71 7.18
N ILE A 57 -15.52 9.41 6.98
CA ILE A 57 -15.00 8.84 5.73
C ILE A 57 -16.07 8.94 4.64
N ASP A 58 -15.75 9.57 3.52
CA ASP A 58 -16.67 9.77 2.40
C ASP A 58 -16.28 8.99 1.12
N ARG A 59 -15.15 8.27 1.17
CA ARG A 59 -14.58 7.49 0.06
C ARG A 59 -14.06 6.13 0.49
N VAL A 60 -14.16 5.13 -0.40
CA VAL A 60 -13.58 3.80 -0.19
C VAL A 60 -12.88 3.32 -1.47
N LYS A 61 -11.64 2.83 -1.35
CA LYS A 61 -10.94 2.08 -2.42
C LYS A 61 -11.08 0.58 -2.12
N LEU A 62 -11.75 -0.13 -3.03
CA LEU A 62 -11.78 -1.59 -3.09
C LEU A 62 -10.61 -2.10 -3.94
N PHE A 63 -10.07 -3.27 -3.60
CA PHE A 63 -8.98 -3.91 -4.35
C PHE A 63 -9.47 -4.84 -5.47
N ASP A 64 -10.78 -5.00 -5.60
CA ASP A 64 -11.45 -5.80 -6.63
C ASP A 64 -12.77 -5.14 -7.08
N THR A 65 -13.65 -5.93 -7.72
CA THR A 65 -15.02 -5.58 -8.09
C THR A 65 -16.07 -6.48 -7.41
N ASN A 66 -15.81 -6.95 -6.19
CA ASN A 66 -16.70 -7.86 -5.47
C ASN A 66 -18.14 -7.33 -5.43
N ALA A 67 -19.05 -8.10 -6.04
CA ALA A 67 -20.43 -7.68 -6.28
C ALA A 67 -21.21 -7.34 -5.00
N ASP A 68 -20.93 -8.04 -3.89
CA ASP A 68 -21.60 -7.83 -2.62
C ASP A 68 -21.04 -6.60 -1.89
N MET A 69 -19.73 -6.34 -2.00
CA MET A 69 -19.12 -5.11 -1.52
C MET A 69 -19.63 -3.89 -2.28
N VAL A 70 -19.59 -3.91 -3.62
CA VAL A 70 -20.06 -2.78 -4.44
C VAL A 70 -21.56 -2.52 -4.20
N ARG A 71 -22.38 -3.56 -4.04
CA ARG A 71 -23.82 -3.42 -3.74
C ARG A 71 -24.09 -2.90 -2.32
N ALA A 72 -23.25 -3.24 -1.33
CA ALA A 72 -23.42 -2.80 0.05
C ALA A 72 -23.35 -1.26 0.22
N PHE A 73 -22.61 -0.56 -0.65
CA PHE A 73 -22.52 0.89 -0.63
C PHE A 73 -23.66 1.62 -1.39
N ALA A 74 -24.62 0.89 -1.97
CA ALA A 74 -25.74 1.50 -2.68
C ALA A 74 -26.57 2.41 -1.75
N GLY A 75 -26.82 3.65 -2.18
CA GLY A 75 -27.58 4.66 -1.43
C GLY A 75 -26.86 5.29 -0.24
N THR A 76 -25.63 4.87 0.09
CA THR A 76 -24.87 5.41 1.25
C THR A 76 -24.32 6.82 1.04
N GLY A 77 -24.16 7.25 -0.21
CA GLY A 77 -23.48 8.49 -0.58
C GLY A 77 -21.95 8.43 -0.52
N ILE A 78 -21.36 7.32 -0.04
CA ILE A 78 -19.91 7.09 -0.05
C ILE A 78 -19.46 6.82 -1.49
N SER A 79 -18.38 7.47 -1.90
CA SER A 79 -17.83 7.32 -3.26
C SER A 79 -16.83 6.17 -3.34
N LEU A 80 -17.02 5.27 -4.31
CA LEU A 80 -16.15 4.12 -4.52
C LEU A 80 -15.10 4.36 -5.61
N THR A 81 -13.90 3.85 -5.33
CA THR A 81 -12.92 3.39 -6.31
C THR A 81 -12.98 1.87 -6.37
N VAL A 82 -13.19 1.30 -7.55
CA VAL A 82 -13.12 -0.16 -7.79
C VAL A 82 -11.86 -0.48 -8.59
N THR A 83 -11.31 -1.68 -8.41
CA THR A 83 -10.01 -2.04 -9.01
C THR A 83 -10.16 -3.23 -9.96
N VAL A 84 -9.61 -3.06 -11.17
CA VAL A 84 -9.40 -4.12 -12.17
C VAL A 84 -8.31 -5.05 -11.67
N ALA A 85 -8.52 -6.37 -11.71
CA ALA A 85 -7.49 -7.33 -11.32
C ALA A 85 -6.27 -7.23 -12.24
N ASN A 86 -5.06 -7.43 -11.70
CA ASN A 86 -3.82 -7.31 -12.47
C ASN A 86 -3.83 -8.24 -13.72
N GLY A 87 -4.38 -9.45 -13.59
CA GLY A 87 -4.49 -10.42 -14.70
C GLY A 87 -5.44 -10.04 -15.84
N ASP A 88 -6.42 -9.16 -15.61
CA ASP A 88 -7.35 -8.72 -16.66
C ASP A 88 -6.69 -7.76 -17.68
N ILE A 89 -5.63 -7.06 -17.26
CA ILE A 89 -5.04 -5.92 -17.97
C ILE A 89 -4.65 -6.25 -19.43
N PRO A 90 -3.98 -7.37 -19.77
CA PRO A 90 -3.61 -7.67 -21.16
C PRO A 90 -4.82 -7.93 -22.08
N SER A 91 -5.90 -8.50 -21.54
CA SER A 91 -7.15 -8.72 -22.27
C SER A 91 -7.84 -7.37 -22.56
N LEU A 92 -7.94 -6.50 -21.56
CA LEU A 92 -8.53 -5.17 -21.68
C LEU A 92 -7.72 -4.24 -22.60
N ALA A 93 -6.39 -4.39 -22.63
CA ALA A 93 -5.48 -3.65 -23.49
C ALA A 93 -5.66 -3.93 -24.98
N THR A 94 -6.01 -5.16 -25.33
CA THR A 94 -6.03 -5.66 -26.71
C THR A 94 -7.43 -5.84 -27.28
N ASN A 95 -8.45 -5.96 -26.43
CA ASN A 95 -9.83 -6.26 -26.84
C ASN A 95 -10.83 -5.23 -26.26
N SER A 96 -11.33 -4.34 -27.13
CA SER A 96 -12.35 -3.35 -26.76
C SER A 96 -13.68 -3.97 -26.32
N ALA A 97 -14.03 -5.17 -26.81
CA ALA A 97 -15.21 -5.90 -26.35
C ALA A 97 -15.01 -6.48 -24.94
N ALA A 98 -13.78 -6.84 -24.56
CA ALA A 98 -13.47 -7.22 -23.18
C ALA A 98 -13.62 -6.03 -22.22
N ALA A 99 -13.13 -4.84 -22.61
CA ALA A 99 -13.34 -3.62 -21.82
C ALA A 99 -14.84 -3.23 -21.69
N ALA A 100 -15.62 -3.38 -22.76
CA ALA A 100 -17.07 -3.17 -22.72
C ALA A 100 -17.78 -4.20 -21.81
N ALA A 101 -17.41 -5.48 -21.89
CA ALA A 101 -17.95 -6.54 -21.04
C ALA A 101 -17.58 -6.32 -19.55
N TRP A 102 -16.35 -5.92 -19.26
CA TRP A 102 -15.88 -5.60 -17.90
C TRP A 102 -16.70 -4.45 -17.29
N VAL A 103 -16.91 -3.35 -18.03
CA VAL A 103 -17.77 -2.24 -17.58
C VAL A 103 -19.23 -2.69 -17.37
N ALA A 104 -19.76 -3.49 -18.29
CA ALA A 104 -21.13 -4.01 -18.21
C ALA A 104 -21.36 -4.98 -17.04
N ALA A 105 -20.34 -5.71 -16.60
CA ALA A 105 -20.40 -6.62 -15.46
C ALA A 105 -20.12 -5.92 -14.11
N ASN A 106 -19.10 -5.06 -14.07
CA ASN A 106 -18.52 -4.57 -12.82
C ASN A 106 -18.96 -3.15 -12.43
N VAL A 107 -19.51 -2.36 -13.34
CA VAL A 107 -19.85 -0.94 -13.09
C VAL A 107 -21.31 -0.63 -13.41
N SER A 108 -21.75 -0.91 -14.63
CA SER A 108 -23.11 -0.57 -15.10
C SER A 108 -24.26 -1.11 -14.24
N PRO A 109 -24.21 -2.31 -13.63
CA PRO A 109 -25.32 -2.82 -12.81
C PRO A 109 -25.50 -2.08 -11.47
N TYR A 110 -24.47 -1.38 -11.01
CA TYR A 110 -24.43 -0.74 -9.69
C TYR A 110 -24.60 0.79 -9.78
N TYR A 111 -24.20 1.41 -10.90
CA TYR A 111 -24.32 2.86 -11.07
C TYR A 111 -25.74 3.25 -11.55
N PRO A 112 -26.35 4.33 -11.02
CA PRO A 112 -25.84 5.30 -10.05
C PRO A 112 -26.21 5.00 -8.59
N SER A 113 -26.77 3.83 -8.26
CA SER A 113 -27.20 3.54 -6.88
C SER A 113 -25.99 3.45 -5.94
N THR A 114 -24.90 2.84 -6.38
CA THR A 114 -23.56 2.96 -5.79
C THR A 114 -22.77 4.06 -6.51
N SER A 115 -22.15 4.96 -5.75
CA SER A 115 -21.40 6.12 -6.28
C SER A 115 -19.98 5.75 -6.72
N ILE A 116 -19.84 4.93 -7.77
CA ILE A 116 -18.54 4.64 -8.38
C ILE A 116 -18.02 5.89 -9.09
N SER A 117 -16.86 6.42 -8.68
CA SER A 117 -16.29 7.66 -9.24
C SER A 117 -14.94 7.48 -9.96
N LEU A 118 -14.28 6.35 -9.70
CA LEU A 118 -12.94 6.05 -10.18
C LEU A 118 -12.78 4.54 -10.40
N VAL A 119 -12.12 4.16 -11.49
CA VAL A 119 -11.65 2.79 -11.75
C VAL A 119 -10.13 2.81 -11.69
N ALA A 120 -9.55 1.99 -10.82
CA ALA A 120 -8.11 1.72 -10.77
C ALA A 120 -7.80 0.52 -11.69
N VAL A 121 -6.84 0.67 -12.60
CA VAL A 121 -6.41 -0.40 -13.50
C VAL A 121 -5.21 -1.11 -12.87
N GLY A 122 -5.47 -2.21 -12.18
CA GLY A 122 -4.48 -2.92 -11.39
C GLY A 122 -4.06 -2.19 -10.12
N ASN A 123 -3.04 -2.74 -9.46
CA ASN A 123 -2.35 -2.12 -8.32
C ASN A 123 -0.84 -2.38 -8.44
N GLU A 124 -0.03 -1.32 -8.43
CA GLU A 124 1.43 -1.34 -8.45
C GLU A 124 2.08 -2.17 -9.57
N ILE A 125 1.48 -2.18 -10.76
CA ILE A 125 1.89 -3.02 -11.92
C ILE A 125 3.37 -2.95 -12.25
N THR A 126 4.04 -1.81 -12.08
CA THR A 126 5.49 -1.68 -12.33
C THR A 126 6.37 -2.50 -11.37
N ASN A 127 5.84 -2.91 -10.21
CA ASN A 127 6.56 -3.75 -9.24
C ASN A 127 6.57 -5.24 -9.65
N THR A 128 5.71 -5.68 -10.57
CA THR A 128 5.69 -7.10 -10.99
C THR A 128 6.91 -7.49 -11.81
N GLY A 129 7.57 -6.52 -12.45
CA GLY A 129 8.64 -6.77 -13.42
C GLY A 129 8.17 -7.42 -14.73
N ASP A 130 6.87 -7.57 -14.94
CA ASP A 130 6.29 -8.17 -16.14
C ASP A 130 6.07 -7.12 -17.23
N ASP A 131 6.96 -7.09 -18.22
CA ASP A 131 6.89 -6.20 -19.38
C ASP A 131 5.55 -6.29 -20.14
N SER A 132 4.88 -7.44 -20.16
CA SER A 132 3.58 -7.64 -20.81
C SER A 132 2.48 -6.90 -20.05
N LEU A 133 2.43 -7.04 -18.73
CA LEU A 133 1.49 -6.30 -17.87
C LEU A 133 1.77 -4.79 -17.91
N ILE A 134 3.03 -4.39 -17.81
CA ILE A 134 3.47 -2.99 -17.79
C ILE A 134 3.14 -2.28 -19.11
N SER A 135 3.45 -2.90 -20.26
CA SER A 135 3.13 -2.33 -21.58
C SER A 135 1.63 -2.32 -21.90
N SER A 136 0.86 -3.25 -21.34
CA SER A 136 -0.60 -3.33 -21.49
C SER A 136 -1.37 -2.25 -20.70
N LEU A 137 -0.75 -1.64 -19.69
CA LEU A 137 -1.42 -0.76 -18.72
C LEU A 137 -2.10 0.47 -19.35
N VAL A 138 -1.35 1.27 -20.12
CA VAL A 138 -1.90 2.50 -20.74
C VAL A 138 -2.96 2.19 -21.82
N PRO A 139 -2.78 1.17 -22.70
CA PRO A 139 -3.86 0.69 -23.56
C PRO A 139 -5.13 0.28 -22.79
N ALA A 140 -5.01 -0.48 -21.70
CA ALA A 140 -6.16 -0.91 -20.89
C ALA A 140 -6.91 0.28 -20.26
N MET A 141 -6.20 1.27 -19.73
CA MET A 141 -6.79 2.51 -19.22
C MET A 141 -7.59 3.26 -20.29
N ARG A 142 -7.07 3.34 -21.52
CA ARG A 142 -7.75 3.96 -22.67
C ARG A 142 -8.99 3.17 -23.10
N ALA A 143 -8.89 1.84 -23.16
CA ALA A 143 -10.00 0.95 -23.51
C ALA A 143 -11.14 1.06 -22.50
N LEU A 144 -10.85 1.01 -21.19
CA LEU A 144 -11.83 1.18 -20.13
C LEU A 144 -12.47 2.57 -20.14
N LYS A 145 -11.70 3.64 -20.35
CA LYS A 145 -12.29 5.00 -20.44
C LYS A 145 -13.23 5.14 -21.63
N SER A 146 -12.89 4.52 -22.76
CA SER A 146 -13.76 4.46 -23.95
C SER A 146 -15.04 3.65 -23.68
N ALA A 147 -14.91 2.49 -23.03
CA ALA A 147 -16.04 1.64 -22.66
C ALA A 147 -17.00 2.34 -21.67
N LEU A 148 -16.47 3.02 -20.65
CA LEU A 148 -17.24 3.85 -19.73
C LEU A 148 -17.99 4.97 -20.46
N ALA A 149 -17.33 5.69 -21.37
CA ALA A 149 -17.98 6.73 -22.17
C ALA A 149 -19.09 6.16 -23.07
N ALA A 150 -18.86 5.02 -23.73
CA ALA A 150 -19.84 4.33 -24.57
C ALA A 150 -21.06 3.82 -23.76
N ALA A 151 -20.88 3.49 -22.48
CA ALA A 151 -21.95 3.12 -21.56
C ALA A 151 -22.70 4.32 -20.96
N GLY A 152 -22.35 5.56 -21.31
CA GLY A 152 -22.94 6.77 -20.71
C GLY A 152 -22.41 7.08 -19.29
N LEU A 153 -21.27 6.51 -18.93
CA LEU A 153 -20.59 6.62 -17.64
C LEU A 153 -19.31 7.48 -17.75
N ASP A 154 -19.31 8.46 -18.66
CA ASP A 154 -18.17 9.31 -19.03
C ASP A 154 -17.54 10.07 -17.85
N LYS A 155 -18.33 10.33 -16.81
CA LYS A 155 -17.88 10.99 -15.56
C LYS A 155 -17.01 10.12 -14.67
N ILE A 156 -17.06 8.79 -14.82
CA ILE A 156 -16.20 7.88 -14.07
C ILE A 156 -14.76 8.05 -14.58
N ARG A 157 -13.86 8.38 -13.67
CA ARG A 157 -12.43 8.58 -13.95
C ARG A 157 -11.72 7.21 -14.03
N VAL A 158 -10.57 7.17 -14.67
CA VAL A 158 -9.72 5.98 -14.72
C VAL A 158 -8.30 6.36 -14.29
N THR A 159 -7.69 5.55 -13.42
CA THR A 159 -6.32 5.72 -12.93
C THR A 159 -5.62 4.36 -12.81
N THR A 160 -4.37 4.36 -12.35
CA THR A 160 -3.65 3.16 -11.89
C THR A 160 -2.83 3.57 -10.65
N PRO A 161 -2.88 2.85 -9.52
CA PRO A 161 -2.08 3.14 -8.34
C PRO A 161 -0.64 2.65 -8.54
N HIS A 162 0.34 3.51 -8.24
CA HIS A 162 1.75 3.17 -8.33
C HIS A 162 2.46 3.21 -6.97
N SER A 163 3.34 2.24 -6.73
CA SER A 163 4.36 2.37 -5.69
C SER A 163 5.31 3.54 -6.00
N LEU A 164 6.12 3.97 -5.04
CA LEU A 164 7.21 4.92 -5.31
C LEU A 164 8.44 4.29 -6.00
N GLY A 165 8.43 2.96 -6.24
CA GLY A 165 9.44 2.26 -7.04
C GLY A 165 9.50 2.74 -8.50
N ILE A 166 8.48 3.49 -8.95
CA ILE A 166 8.50 4.21 -10.24
C ILE A 166 9.59 5.29 -10.33
N LEU A 167 10.18 5.71 -9.21
CA LEU A 167 11.20 6.76 -9.14
C LEU A 167 12.62 6.16 -9.17
N ALA A 168 13.48 6.74 -10.00
CA ALA A 168 14.88 6.33 -10.10
C ALA A 168 15.63 6.58 -8.78
N GLY A 169 16.27 5.53 -8.24
CA GLY A 169 16.97 5.55 -6.95
C GLY A 169 16.16 4.89 -5.83
N ALA A 170 14.85 5.13 -5.77
CA ALA A 170 13.96 4.42 -4.85
C ALA A 170 13.93 2.92 -5.16
N ALA A 171 13.91 2.55 -6.45
CA ALA A 171 14.03 1.17 -6.92
C ALA A 171 15.39 0.48 -6.66
N LEU A 172 16.39 1.19 -6.10
CA LEU A 172 17.76 0.68 -5.93
C LEU A 172 18.21 0.61 -4.46
N GLY A 173 17.27 0.65 -3.50
CA GLY A 173 17.58 0.59 -2.06
C GLY A 173 18.50 1.71 -1.55
N SER A 174 18.70 2.74 -2.37
CA SER A 174 19.63 3.84 -2.13
C SER A 174 18.90 5.01 -1.49
N SER A 175 19.63 5.86 -0.76
CA SER A 175 19.05 7.08 -0.18
C SER A 175 18.24 7.84 -1.24
N PRO A 176 16.95 8.17 -0.96
CA PRO A 176 16.04 8.64 -1.99
C PRO A 176 16.58 9.91 -2.64
N ALA A 177 16.45 9.99 -3.97
CA ALA A 177 16.77 11.22 -4.69
C ALA A 177 16.00 12.39 -4.06
N SER A 178 16.67 13.52 -3.83
CA SER A 178 16.01 14.67 -3.23
C SER A 178 14.85 15.12 -4.13
N PRO A 179 13.75 15.68 -3.58
CA PRO A 179 12.54 15.94 -4.35
C PRO A 179 12.78 16.67 -5.68
N SER A 180 13.65 17.69 -5.69
CA SER A 180 13.99 18.42 -6.93
C SER A 180 14.78 17.61 -7.96
N ALA A 181 15.53 16.59 -7.55
CA ALA A 181 16.34 15.71 -8.39
C ALA A 181 15.56 14.49 -8.93
N SER A 182 14.42 14.17 -8.32
CA SER A 182 13.59 13.02 -8.64
C SER A 182 13.11 12.99 -10.10
N ARG A 183 13.06 11.77 -10.65
CA ARG A 183 12.70 11.42 -12.03
C ARG A 183 12.15 9.99 -12.05
N PHE A 184 11.34 9.64 -13.04
CA PHE A 184 10.93 8.25 -13.24
C PHE A 184 12.11 7.35 -13.62
N VAL A 185 11.97 6.03 -13.40
CA VAL A 185 12.94 5.02 -13.86
C VAL A 185 13.17 5.17 -15.38
N PRO A 186 14.42 5.26 -15.86
CA PRO A 186 14.71 5.38 -17.29
C PRO A 186 14.14 4.22 -18.12
N GLY A 187 13.58 4.54 -19.29
CA GLY A 187 12.84 3.60 -20.14
C GLY A 187 11.35 3.70 -19.88
N LEU A 188 10.93 3.39 -18.65
CA LEU A 188 9.53 3.57 -18.22
C LEU A 188 9.06 5.03 -18.32
N ASP A 189 9.98 5.99 -18.12
CA ASP A 189 9.70 7.43 -18.24
C ASP A 189 9.08 7.83 -19.58
N ARG A 190 9.54 7.24 -20.68
CA ARG A 190 9.04 7.53 -22.04
C ARG A 190 7.99 6.57 -22.53
N ASP A 191 8.17 5.27 -22.27
CA ASP A 191 7.34 4.25 -22.91
C ASP A 191 6.04 3.99 -22.13
N VAL A 192 6.01 4.31 -20.83
CA VAL A 192 4.84 4.13 -19.95
C VAL A 192 4.35 5.47 -19.40
N PHE A 193 5.18 6.21 -18.68
CA PHE A 193 4.72 7.36 -17.89
C PHE A 193 4.33 8.57 -18.74
N ALA A 194 5.09 8.97 -19.75
CA ALA A 194 4.66 10.07 -20.63
C ALA A 194 3.31 9.79 -21.35
N PRO A 195 3.08 8.61 -21.98
CA PRO A 195 1.77 8.22 -22.54
C PRO A 195 0.63 8.14 -21.53
N MET A 196 0.93 7.82 -20.27
CA MET A 196 -0.03 7.73 -19.17
C MET A 196 -0.39 9.13 -18.62
N LEU A 197 0.59 10.01 -18.44
CA LEU A 197 0.38 11.38 -18.01
C LEU A 197 -0.39 12.18 -19.06
N GLU A 198 -0.18 11.91 -20.35
CA GLU A 198 -1.04 12.43 -21.42
C GLU A 198 -2.49 11.94 -21.31
N PHE A 199 -2.69 10.66 -20.96
CA PHE A 199 -4.02 10.12 -20.70
C PHE A 199 -4.70 10.80 -19.49
N HIS A 200 -3.96 10.99 -18.39
CA HIS A 200 -4.47 11.71 -17.21
C HIS A 200 -4.85 13.14 -17.53
N ARG A 201 -3.98 13.88 -18.23
CA ARG A 201 -4.24 15.26 -18.67
C ARG A 201 -5.48 15.35 -19.56
N SER A 202 -5.55 14.53 -20.61
CA SER A 202 -6.66 14.53 -21.58
C SER A 202 -8.00 14.06 -21.00
N THR A 203 -8.00 13.25 -19.94
CA THR A 203 -9.22 12.75 -19.28
C THR A 203 -9.56 13.45 -17.97
N SER A 204 -8.73 14.39 -17.51
CA SER A 204 -8.83 15.05 -16.19
C SER A 204 -8.93 14.04 -15.03
N SER A 205 -8.18 12.93 -15.12
CA SER A 205 -8.06 11.95 -14.05
C SER A 205 -6.72 12.10 -13.30
N PRO A 206 -6.65 11.74 -12.01
CA PRO A 206 -5.42 11.89 -11.24
C PRO A 206 -4.43 10.77 -11.52
N PHE A 207 -3.14 11.09 -11.53
CA PHE A 207 -2.05 10.11 -11.41
C PHE A 207 -2.00 9.63 -9.96
N MET A 208 -2.26 8.34 -9.71
CA MET A 208 -2.40 7.80 -8.35
C MET A 208 -1.10 7.14 -7.87
N VAL A 209 -0.65 7.53 -6.68
CA VAL A 209 0.57 6.98 -6.05
C VAL A 209 0.31 6.52 -4.62
N ASN A 210 1.14 5.59 -4.16
CA ASN A 210 1.09 4.97 -2.84
C ASN A 210 2.32 5.41 -2.00
N PRO A 211 2.37 6.65 -1.49
CA PRO A 211 3.46 7.14 -0.66
C PRO A 211 3.40 6.57 0.76
N TYR A 212 4.36 5.72 1.10
CA TYR A 212 4.54 5.19 2.44
C TYR A 212 5.89 5.63 3.03
N PRO A 213 5.91 6.64 3.92
CA PRO A 213 7.06 6.93 4.77
C PRO A 213 7.49 5.75 5.65
N TYR A 214 6.52 4.89 6.02
CA TYR A 214 6.77 3.69 6.83
C TYR A 214 7.83 2.74 6.23
N PHE A 215 7.88 2.57 4.90
CA PHE A 215 8.88 1.70 4.27
C PHE A 215 10.25 2.38 4.04
N GLY A 216 10.37 3.69 4.32
CA GLY A 216 11.54 4.50 3.98
C GLY A 216 12.29 5.12 5.17
N TYR A 217 11.89 4.85 6.41
CA TYR A 217 12.52 5.40 7.61
C TYR A 217 13.49 4.42 8.28
N ASN A 218 14.28 4.97 9.19
CA ASN A 218 15.15 4.29 10.14
C ASN A 218 15.08 5.01 11.49
N GLY A 219 15.75 4.49 12.53
CA GLY A 219 15.69 5.03 13.90
C GLY A 219 15.90 6.55 13.99
N ASP A 220 16.86 7.10 13.24
CA ASP A 220 17.19 8.53 13.23
C ASP A 220 16.13 9.40 12.50
N THR A 221 15.37 8.81 11.57
CA THR A 221 14.42 9.53 10.70
C THR A 221 12.95 9.34 11.10
N VAL A 222 12.65 8.61 12.17
CA VAL A 222 11.28 8.42 12.72
C VAL A 222 10.52 9.76 12.84
N ALA A 223 11.15 10.79 13.39
CA ALA A 223 10.51 12.09 13.58
C ALA A 223 10.19 12.83 12.26
N TYR A 224 10.96 12.58 11.21
CA TYR A 224 10.73 13.11 9.86
C TYR A 224 9.66 12.31 9.10
N ALA A 225 9.64 10.99 9.29
CA ALA A 225 8.64 10.09 8.71
C ALA A 225 7.23 10.33 9.29
N LEU A 226 7.14 10.56 10.60
CA LEU A 226 5.92 10.92 11.33
C LEU A 226 5.56 12.42 11.25
N ALA A 227 6.30 13.21 10.47
CA ALA A 227 6.09 14.65 10.30
C ALA A 227 6.01 15.47 11.61
N ARG A 228 6.78 15.10 12.64
CA ARG A 228 6.78 15.75 13.97
C ARG A 228 7.20 17.22 13.85
N ARG A 229 6.28 18.16 14.04
CA ARG A 229 6.48 19.62 13.91
C ARG A 229 6.33 20.33 15.26
N GLY A 230 6.96 21.50 15.39
CA GLY A 230 6.76 22.42 16.52
C GLY A 230 7.95 22.55 17.48
N SER A 231 7.81 23.44 18.46
CA SER A 231 8.85 23.71 19.46
C SER A 231 9.07 22.49 20.34
N GLY A 232 10.32 22.00 20.39
CA GLY A 232 10.68 20.76 21.10
C GLY A 232 10.65 19.49 20.24
N SER A 233 10.24 19.56 18.97
CA SER A 233 10.42 18.44 18.03
C SER A 233 11.91 18.23 17.74
N SER A 234 12.35 16.98 17.75
CA SER A 234 13.69 16.56 17.34
C SER A 234 13.84 16.38 15.82
N ASN A 235 12.83 16.76 15.03
CA ASN A 235 12.84 16.66 13.56
C ASN A 235 13.62 17.83 12.92
N PRO A 236 14.85 17.64 12.42
CA PRO A 236 15.59 18.70 11.73
C PRO A 236 15.04 18.98 10.33
N GLY A 237 14.19 18.08 9.80
CA GLY A 237 13.85 17.99 8.39
C GLY A 237 15.02 17.59 7.50
N VAL A 238 14.72 17.38 6.21
CA VAL A 238 15.71 17.06 5.17
C VAL A 238 15.75 18.20 4.17
N ARG A 239 16.93 18.80 3.98
CA ARG A 239 17.12 19.92 3.04
C ARG A 239 17.34 19.39 1.62
N ASP A 240 16.42 19.69 0.72
CA ASP A 240 16.60 19.49 -0.71
C ASP A 240 17.65 20.47 -1.26
N PRO A 241 18.75 20.00 -1.85
CA PRO A 241 19.84 20.87 -2.29
C PRO A 241 19.48 21.73 -3.51
N GLY A 242 18.60 21.27 -4.41
CA GLY A 242 18.28 21.95 -5.66
C GLY A 242 17.32 23.13 -5.50
N THR A 243 16.39 23.07 -4.55
CA THR A 243 15.43 24.15 -4.22
C THR A 243 15.80 24.90 -2.95
N GLY A 244 16.59 24.29 -2.07
CA GLY A 244 16.92 24.81 -0.75
C GLY A 244 15.81 24.67 0.29
N ILE A 245 14.68 24.02 -0.06
CA ILE A 245 13.56 23.74 0.85
C ILE A 245 13.98 22.68 1.86
N THR A 246 13.71 22.91 3.15
CA THR A 246 13.79 21.88 4.19
C THR A 246 12.41 21.24 4.38
N TYR A 247 12.28 19.98 3.98
CA TYR A 247 11.08 19.19 4.18
C TYR A 247 11.04 18.69 5.61
N THR A 248 9.94 18.93 6.33
CA THR A 248 9.72 18.40 7.69
C THR A 248 8.81 17.18 7.71
N SER A 249 8.35 16.73 6.54
CA SER A 249 7.53 15.53 6.35
C SER A 249 8.09 14.71 5.20
N MET A 250 8.33 13.42 5.45
CA MET A 250 8.73 12.48 4.40
C MET A 250 7.62 12.28 3.35
N PHE A 251 6.34 12.32 3.77
CA PHE A 251 5.18 12.23 2.88
C PHE A 251 5.15 13.39 1.87
N GLU A 252 5.38 14.64 2.32
CA GLU A 252 5.47 15.79 1.41
C GLU A 252 6.64 15.68 0.43
N ALA A 253 7.81 15.22 0.91
CA ALA A 253 8.97 15.02 0.07
C ALA A 253 8.76 13.89 -0.97
N GLN A 254 8.04 12.83 -0.61
CA GLN A 254 7.65 11.75 -1.52
C GLN A 254 6.69 12.26 -2.61
N LEU A 255 5.67 13.04 -2.25
CA LEU A 255 4.76 13.67 -3.22
C LEU A 255 5.46 14.68 -4.13
N ASP A 256 6.36 15.51 -3.59
CA ASP A 256 7.13 16.48 -4.37
C ASP A 256 8.20 15.83 -5.26
N SER A 257 8.64 14.60 -4.92
CA SER A 257 9.47 13.77 -5.78
C SER A 257 8.69 13.27 -7.01
N VAL A 258 7.45 12.80 -6.81
CA VAL A 258 6.55 12.39 -7.89
C VAL A 258 6.21 13.60 -8.80
N TYR A 259 5.82 14.73 -8.20
CA TYR A 259 5.57 15.97 -8.93
C TYR A 259 6.77 16.42 -9.77
N SER A 260 7.98 16.35 -9.22
CA SER A 260 9.20 16.75 -9.93
C SER A 260 9.51 15.80 -11.10
N ALA A 261 9.25 14.49 -10.94
CA ALA A 261 9.35 13.53 -12.03
C ALA A 261 8.34 13.81 -13.16
N MET A 262 7.06 14.07 -12.83
CA MET A 262 6.02 14.45 -13.79
C MET A 262 6.36 15.77 -14.52
N LYS A 263 6.83 16.77 -13.77
CA LYS A 263 7.22 18.09 -14.29
C LYS A 263 8.39 18.02 -15.26
N ARG A 264 9.36 17.11 -15.05
CA ARG A 264 10.46 16.85 -16.00
C ARG A 264 10.00 16.33 -17.35
N LEU A 265 8.89 15.58 -17.38
CA LEU A 265 8.25 15.12 -18.61
C LEU A 265 7.28 16.16 -19.22
N GLY A 266 7.11 17.32 -18.57
CA GLY A 266 6.21 18.39 -19.03
C GLY A 266 4.78 18.34 -18.48
N PHE A 267 4.50 17.45 -17.52
CA PHE A 267 3.14 17.17 -16.99
C PHE A 267 2.96 17.66 -15.54
N GLY A 268 3.53 18.81 -15.19
CA GLY A 268 3.36 19.41 -13.85
C GLY A 268 1.94 19.93 -13.57
N ASP A 269 1.09 19.98 -14.60
CA ASP A 269 -0.34 20.33 -14.53
C ASP A 269 -1.22 19.17 -14.07
N VAL A 270 -0.83 17.92 -14.35
CA VAL A 270 -1.59 16.71 -13.98
C VAL A 270 -1.77 16.63 -12.46
N GLU A 271 -3.00 16.31 -12.04
CA GLU A 271 -3.36 16.13 -10.62
C GLU A 271 -2.82 14.81 -10.07
N ILE A 272 -2.53 14.78 -8.77
CA ILE A 272 -2.05 13.60 -8.05
C ILE A 272 -3.11 13.14 -7.06
N ALA A 273 -3.29 11.82 -6.92
CA ALA A 273 -4.05 11.20 -5.84
C ALA A 273 -3.15 10.29 -5.00
N VAL A 274 -3.44 10.20 -3.71
CA VAL A 274 -2.78 9.27 -2.78
C VAL A 274 -3.67 8.04 -2.67
N GLY A 275 -3.35 7.00 -3.42
CA GLY A 275 -4.14 5.77 -3.50
C GLY A 275 -4.09 4.93 -2.24
N GLU A 276 -2.97 5.02 -1.52
CA GLU A 276 -2.69 4.36 -0.26
C GLU A 276 -1.63 5.14 0.52
N THR A 277 -1.83 5.30 1.83
CA THR A 277 -0.78 5.69 2.78
C THR A 277 -1.21 5.31 4.19
N GLY A 278 -0.28 4.92 5.05
CA GLY A 278 -0.60 4.50 6.41
C GLY A 278 0.62 4.17 7.25
N TRP A 279 0.37 3.81 8.51
CA TRP A 279 1.39 3.42 9.48
C TRP A 279 0.83 2.29 10.36
N PRO A 280 1.56 1.19 10.58
CA PRO A 280 1.07 0.07 11.35
C PRO A 280 1.07 0.38 12.85
N SER A 281 0.12 -0.19 13.57
CA SER A 281 0.00 -0.07 15.03
C SER A 281 0.90 -1.05 15.81
N LYS A 282 1.44 -2.06 15.12
CA LYS A 282 2.34 -3.10 15.65
C LYS A 282 3.21 -3.67 14.53
N ALA A 283 4.46 -3.97 14.83
CA ALA A 283 5.39 -4.68 13.94
C ALA A 283 6.17 -5.73 14.76
N GLU A 284 7.30 -6.19 14.23
CA GLU A 284 8.28 -7.04 14.89
C GLU A 284 8.76 -6.43 16.22
N ASP A 285 9.10 -7.28 17.18
CA ASP A 285 9.63 -6.86 18.48
C ASP A 285 10.95 -6.08 18.29
N GLY A 286 11.02 -4.88 18.87
CA GLY A 286 12.17 -3.98 18.74
C GLY A 286 12.10 -3.00 17.56
N GLN A 287 11.09 -3.07 16.69
CA GLN A 287 10.90 -2.09 15.62
C GLN A 287 10.61 -0.69 16.20
N VAL A 288 11.56 0.24 16.02
CA VAL A 288 11.47 1.61 16.56
C VAL A 288 10.41 2.41 15.79
N GLY A 289 9.60 3.20 16.51
CA GLY A 289 8.61 4.09 15.88
C GLY A 289 7.31 3.39 15.44
N VAL A 290 7.04 2.18 15.94
CA VAL A 290 5.79 1.47 15.66
C VAL A 290 5.04 1.20 16.96
N SER A 291 3.92 1.90 17.14
CA SER A 291 2.88 1.58 18.10
C SER A 291 1.55 2.18 17.66
N ALA A 292 0.46 1.88 18.37
CA ALA A 292 -0.83 2.57 18.19
C ALA A 292 -0.73 4.09 18.36
N ALA A 293 0.25 4.61 19.12
CA ALA A 293 0.46 6.05 19.28
C ALA A 293 1.08 6.69 18.02
N GLU A 294 2.13 6.10 17.46
CA GLU A 294 2.74 6.52 16.20
C GLU A 294 1.78 6.35 15.00
N ALA A 295 1.00 5.27 14.97
CA ALA A 295 -0.02 5.07 13.95
C ALA A 295 -1.11 6.17 14.00
N ALA A 296 -1.55 6.52 15.21
CA ALA A 296 -2.49 7.63 15.42
C ALA A 296 -1.88 9.00 15.08
N GLU A 297 -0.59 9.21 15.36
CA GLU A 297 0.13 10.43 15.00
C GLU A 297 0.20 10.59 13.47
N TYR A 298 0.66 9.57 12.76
CA TYR A 298 0.76 9.58 11.30
C TYR A 298 -0.60 9.75 10.62
N ASN A 299 -1.59 8.93 10.99
CA ASN A 299 -2.89 8.97 10.33
C ASN A 299 -3.66 10.27 10.64
N ARG A 300 -3.51 10.87 11.84
CA ARG A 300 -4.02 12.24 12.11
C ARG A 300 -3.32 13.29 11.26
N TYR A 301 -2.00 13.19 11.06
CA TYR A 301 -1.26 14.09 10.17
C TYR A 301 -1.80 14.02 8.73
N ILE A 302 -2.00 12.82 8.18
CA ILE A 302 -2.56 12.62 6.83
C ILE A 302 -3.98 13.18 6.70
N ILE A 303 -4.85 12.95 7.69
CA ILE A 303 -6.20 13.55 7.72
C ILE A 303 -6.11 15.09 7.75
N GLY A 304 -5.18 15.64 8.54
CA GLY A 304 -4.89 17.07 8.61
C GLY A 304 -4.51 17.66 7.25
N GLU A 305 -3.56 17.05 6.55
CA GLU A 305 -3.11 17.51 5.23
C GLU A 305 -4.23 17.43 4.17
N ALA A 306 -4.96 16.31 4.12
CA ALA A 306 -6.06 16.11 3.17
C ALA A 306 -7.23 17.10 3.40
N THR A 307 -7.56 17.40 4.66
CA THR A 307 -8.69 18.29 5.00
C THR A 307 -8.34 19.77 4.92
N ALA A 308 -7.17 20.16 5.45
CA ALA A 308 -6.71 21.55 5.40
C ALA A 308 -6.37 22.01 3.98
N GLY A 309 -5.88 21.10 3.12
CA GLY A 309 -5.51 21.43 1.75
C GLY A 309 -4.34 22.41 1.67
N LEU A 310 -3.36 22.26 2.57
CA LEU A 310 -2.13 23.05 2.57
C LEU A 310 -1.27 22.75 1.34
N GLY A 311 -1.38 21.52 0.82
CA GLY A 311 -0.53 21.02 -0.26
C GLY A 311 0.90 20.76 0.22
N THR A 312 1.80 20.52 -0.72
CA THR A 312 3.22 20.30 -0.46
C THR A 312 4.03 21.56 -0.75
N PRO A 313 5.31 21.65 -0.36
CA PRO A 313 6.19 22.78 -0.68
C PRO A 313 6.28 23.14 -2.18
N LEU A 314 6.27 22.17 -3.10
CA LEU A 314 6.24 22.42 -4.56
C LEU A 314 4.83 22.49 -5.16
N MET A 315 3.80 21.99 -4.46
CA MET A 315 2.39 22.07 -4.85
C MET A 315 1.53 22.79 -3.79
N PRO A 316 1.84 24.05 -3.43
CA PRO A 316 1.18 24.75 -2.33
C PRO A 316 -0.30 25.02 -2.64
N ARG A 317 -1.17 24.66 -1.69
CA ARG A 317 -2.63 24.70 -1.74
C ARG A 317 -3.28 23.71 -2.72
N ARG A 318 -2.53 22.73 -3.26
CA ARG A 318 -3.13 21.59 -3.96
C ARG A 318 -3.80 20.67 -2.95
N LYS A 319 -5.00 20.20 -3.27
CA LYS A 319 -5.71 19.16 -2.50
C LYS A 319 -5.50 17.83 -3.20
N PHE A 320 -5.16 16.80 -2.44
CA PHE A 320 -5.01 15.44 -2.94
C PHE A 320 -6.23 14.62 -2.52
N GLU A 321 -6.76 13.82 -3.44
CA GLU A 321 -7.72 12.77 -3.08
C GLU A 321 -6.92 11.64 -2.43
N THR A 322 -7.16 11.39 -1.14
CA THR A 322 -6.27 10.58 -0.29
C THR A 322 -7.03 9.43 0.35
N TYR A 323 -6.47 8.23 0.30
CA TYR A 323 -6.99 7.03 0.96
C TYR A 323 -6.01 6.53 2.02
N ILE A 324 -6.51 6.29 3.23
CA ILE A 324 -5.72 5.70 4.32
C ILE A 324 -5.72 4.18 4.19
N PHE A 325 -4.53 3.58 4.21
CA PHE A 325 -4.33 2.15 4.31
C PHE A 325 -4.16 1.75 5.79
N ALA A 326 -5.08 0.98 6.40
CA ALA A 326 -6.31 0.42 5.85
C ALA A 326 -7.48 0.53 6.84
N LEU A 327 -8.68 0.14 6.39
CA LEU A 327 -9.88 0.16 7.21
C LEU A 327 -9.78 -0.80 8.41
N PHE A 328 -9.25 -2.01 8.18
CA PHE A 328 -9.17 -3.07 9.18
C PHE A 328 -7.76 -3.63 9.33
N ASN A 329 -7.48 -4.22 10.49
CA ASN A 329 -6.40 -5.18 10.64
C ASN A 329 -6.74 -6.45 9.85
N GLU A 330 -5.94 -6.76 8.83
CA GLU A 330 -6.14 -7.88 7.91
C GLU A 330 -5.28 -9.08 8.34
N ASN A 331 -5.84 -9.94 9.18
CA ASN A 331 -5.09 -10.99 9.89
C ASN A 331 -4.47 -12.07 9.00
N LEU A 332 -4.91 -12.22 7.74
CA LEU A 332 -4.36 -13.17 6.77
C LEU A 332 -3.37 -12.53 5.77
N LYS A 333 -2.99 -11.24 5.93
CA LYS A 333 -1.91 -10.67 5.10
C LYS A 333 -0.58 -11.41 5.36
N PRO A 334 0.11 -11.90 4.31
CA PRO A 334 1.41 -12.55 4.44
C PRO A 334 2.52 -11.53 4.80
N GLY A 335 3.73 -12.03 5.04
CA GLY A 335 4.90 -11.17 5.29
C GLY A 335 5.03 -10.66 6.74
N PRO A 336 5.67 -9.50 6.96
CA PRO A 336 5.94 -8.93 8.28
C PRO A 336 4.72 -8.80 9.20
N VAL A 337 4.93 -8.74 10.51
CA VAL A 337 3.90 -8.46 11.52
C VAL A 337 3.19 -7.14 11.21
N ALA A 338 3.92 -6.13 10.73
CA ALA A 338 3.38 -4.85 10.29
C ALA A 338 2.17 -4.99 9.34
N GLU A 339 2.25 -5.88 8.34
CA GLU A 339 1.24 -6.07 7.31
C GLU A 339 -0.15 -6.39 7.86
N ARG A 340 -0.22 -7.06 9.02
CA ARG A 340 -1.47 -7.47 9.67
C ARG A 340 -2.06 -6.39 10.60
N ASN A 341 -1.39 -5.24 10.76
CA ASN A 341 -1.66 -4.27 11.82
C ASN A 341 -1.82 -2.80 11.33
N PHE A 342 -2.10 -2.59 10.05
CA PHE A 342 -2.35 -1.26 9.44
C PHE A 342 -3.77 -0.69 9.67
N GLY A 343 -4.64 -1.40 10.38
CA GLY A 343 -6.04 -1.01 10.55
C GLY A 343 -6.24 0.30 11.32
N LEU A 344 -7.20 1.10 10.87
CA LEU A 344 -7.85 2.14 11.67
C LEU A 344 -8.83 1.52 12.70
N PHE A 345 -9.46 0.40 12.36
CA PHE A 345 -10.43 -0.31 13.18
C PHE A 345 -10.07 -1.80 13.32
N GLU A 346 -10.48 -2.40 14.43
CA GLU A 346 -10.56 -3.85 14.57
C GLU A 346 -11.79 -4.40 13.81
N ALA A 347 -11.82 -5.71 13.57
CA ALA A 347 -12.90 -6.37 12.85
C ALA A 347 -14.29 -6.24 13.52
N ASP A 348 -14.34 -5.93 14.82
CA ASP A 348 -15.60 -5.66 15.53
C ASP A 348 -16.15 -4.23 15.31
N LEU A 349 -15.41 -3.39 14.59
CA LEU A 349 -15.61 -1.95 14.32
C LEU A 349 -15.15 -1.00 15.44
N THR A 350 -14.46 -1.48 16.47
CA THR A 350 -13.81 -0.60 17.45
C THR A 350 -12.56 0.07 16.85
N PRO A 351 -12.27 1.36 17.13
CA PRO A 351 -11.03 1.97 16.66
C PRO A 351 -9.81 1.35 17.34
N VAL A 352 -8.77 0.99 16.57
CA VAL A 352 -7.48 0.56 17.13
C VAL A 352 -6.83 1.73 17.89
N TYR A 353 -7.05 2.95 17.40
CA TYR A 353 -6.62 4.21 17.99
C TYR A 353 -7.47 5.38 17.47
N ASP A 354 -7.60 6.47 18.24
CA ASP A 354 -8.40 7.63 17.81
C ASP A 354 -7.68 8.45 16.73
N VAL A 355 -8.32 8.67 15.58
CA VAL A 355 -7.84 9.61 14.55
C VAL A 355 -8.79 10.78 14.29
N GLY A 356 -9.84 10.95 15.11
CA GLY A 356 -10.82 12.02 14.95
C GLY A 356 -11.84 11.80 13.82
N LEU A 357 -11.91 10.60 13.25
CA LEU A 357 -12.85 10.24 12.17
C LEU A 357 -14.25 9.86 12.67
N MET A 358 -14.47 9.68 13.98
CA MET A 358 -15.78 9.30 14.53
C MET A 358 -16.71 10.51 14.65
N LYS A 359 -17.88 10.46 13.99
CA LYS A 359 -18.93 11.51 14.04
C LYS A 359 -19.39 11.81 15.47
N ASP A 360 -19.46 10.78 16.29
CA ASP A 360 -20.09 10.83 17.61
C ASP A 360 -19.13 11.30 18.72
N GLY A 361 -17.86 11.60 18.38
CA GLY A 361 -16.80 11.90 19.36
C GLY A 361 -16.41 10.70 20.25
N THR A 362 -16.93 9.51 19.95
CA THR A 362 -16.73 8.24 20.66
C THR A 362 -15.34 7.64 20.45
N GLY A 363 -14.49 8.26 19.63
CA GLY A 363 -13.10 7.85 19.39
C GLY A 363 -12.20 7.93 20.63
N LYS A 364 -12.60 8.63 21.71
CA LYS A 364 -11.82 8.87 22.94
C LYS A 364 -11.33 7.59 23.64
N THR A 365 -10.24 7.04 23.12
CA THR A 365 -9.25 6.31 23.90
C THR A 365 -8.54 7.28 24.84
N ALA A 366 -8.10 6.79 26.01
CA ALA A 366 -7.55 7.66 27.04
C ALA A 366 -6.30 8.39 26.53
N ALA A 367 -6.20 9.69 26.81
CA ALA A 367 -4.99 10.45 26.53
C ALA A 367 -3.81 9.79 27.26
N ALA A 368 -2.67 9.64 26.56
CA ALA A 368 -1.44 9.20 27.20
C ALA A 368 -1.13 10.11 28.40
N PRO A 369 -0.71 9.56 29.56
CA PRO A 369 -0.34 10.38 30.69
C PRO A 369 0.81 11.31 30.30
N PRO A 370 0.85 12.55 30.83
CA PRO A 370 1.95 13.46 30.54
C PRO A 370 3.28 12.82 30.97
N PRO A 371 4.40 13.09 30.26
CA PRO A 371 5.69 12.51 30.59
C PRO A 371 6.04 12.84 32.05
N ALA A 372 6.35 11.79 32.82
CA ALA A 372 6.67 11.95 34.23
C ALA A 372 7.88 12.87 34.38
N VAL A 373 7.70 13.97 35.11
CA VAL A 373 8.79 14.90 35.43
C VAL A 373 9.77 14.13 36.34
N ALA A 374 10.93 13.77 35.79
CA ALA A 374 12.00 13.16 36.55
C ALA A 374 12.54 14.18 37.58
N THR A 375 12.08 14.08 38.82
CA THR A 375 12.62 14.84 39.94
C THR A 375 14.02 14.35 40.27
N THR A 376 15.03 15.08 39.82
CA THR A 376 16.42 14.86 40.21
C THR A 376 16.64 15.29 41.66
N SER A 377 16.67 14.34 42.59
CA SER A 377 17.17 14.60 43.95
C SER A 377 18.70 14.52 43.96
N SER A 378 19.36 15.68 43.92
CA SER A 378 20.78 15.80 44.26
C SER A 378 20.98 15.48 45.74
N GLY A 379 21.63 14.35 46.05
CA GLY A 379 22.01 13.95 47.40
C GLY A 379 23.52 13.70 47.45
N GLU A 380 24.25 14.67 47.99
CA GLU A 380 25.70 14.62 48.19
C GLU A 380 25.97 14.38 49.69
N GLU A 381 26.49 13.20 50.07
CA GLU A 381 27.29 13.07 51.30
C GLU A 381 28.19 11.82 51.24
N ALA A 382 29.26 11.81 52.06
CA ALA A 382 30.42 10.95 51.88
C ALA A 382 30.77 10.11 53.12
N ALA A 383 31.67 9.14 52.89
CA ALA A 383 32.49 8.40 53.85
C ALA A 383 31.85 7.28 54.70
N ALA A 384 32.58 6.16 54.77
CA ALA A 384 32.29 4.95 55.54
C ALA A 384 32.91 5.00 56.97
N PRO A 385 32.73 3.98 57.84
CA PRO A 385 33.52 2.74 57.72
C PRO A 385 32.76 1.41 58.04
N GLU A 386 33.39 0.28 57.70
CA GLU A 386 32.97 -1.07 58.10
C GLU A 386 33.17 -1.36 59.61
N PRO A 387 32.71 -2.53 60.12
CA PRO A 387 33.66 -3.65 60.19
C PRO A 387 33.11 -5.08 59.96
N ALA A 388 33.92 -5.86 59.23
CA ALA A 388 34.41 -7.21 59.55
C ALA A 388 33.54 -8.51 59.50
N VAL A 389 33.90 -9.34 58.51
CA VAL A 389 34.35 -10.76 58.61
C VAL A 389 33.45 -11.81 59.31
N GLU A 390 32.96 -12.80 58.55
CA GLU A 390 33.46 -14.19 58.64
C GLU A 390 33.17 -15.04 57.38
N ALA A 391 33.94 -16.11 57.18
CA ALA A 391 33.94 -16.89 55.94
C ALA A 391 34.11 -18.39 56.19
N ARG A 392 33.36 -19.24 55.46
CA ARG A 392 33.68 -20.63 55.05
C ARG A 392 32.45 -21.28 54.39
N ALA A 393 32.52 -22.37 53.62
CA ALA A 393 33.45 -22.82 52.56
C ALA A 393 33.03 -24.23 52.12
N LYS A 394 33.03 -24.51 50.80
CA LYS A 394 33.19 -25.86 50.20
C LYS A 394 32.02 -26.85 50.46
N LYS A 395 31.72 -27.86 49.63
CA LYS A 395 32.44 -28.51 48.50
C LYS A 395 31.42 -29.41 47.74
N GLN A 396 31.56 -29.57 46.41
CA GLN A 396 31.42 -30.85 45.64
C GLN A 396 30.09 -31.64 45.64
N ASP A 397 29.74 -32.50 44.66
CA ASP A 397 30.28 -32.89 43.33
C ASP A 397 29.14 -33.54 42.51
N GLU A 398 29.27 -33.61 41.17
CA GLU A 398 28.67 -34.62 40.23
C GLU A 398 27.11 -34.75 40.18
N GLU A 399 26.41 -35.24 39.14
CA GLU A 399 26.73 -35.82 37.82
C GLU A 399 25.61 -35.48 36.77
N GLU A 400 25.61 -36.16 35.63
CA GLU A 400 24.97 -35.85 34.33
C GLU A 400 23.48 -36.28 34.16
N ALA A 401 22.83 -35.73 33.11
CA ALA A 401 21.87 -36.38 32.18
C ALA A 401 20.36 -36.02 32.16
N ALA A 402 19.94 -35.66 30.94
CA ALA A 402 18.66 -35.95 30.25
C ALA A 402 17.32 -35.24 30.62
N ALA A 403 16.60 -34.86 29.55
CA ALA A 403 15.17 -34.48 29.52
C ALA A 403 14.27 -35.76 29.51
N PRO A 404 12.91 -35.71 29.57
CA PRO A 404 12.05 -35.00 28.59
C PRO A 404 10.64 -34.51 29.06
N ALA A 405 9.94 -33.87 28.11
CA ALA A 405 8.49 -33.79 27.82
C ALA A 405 7.41 -34.10 28.90
N GLU A 406 6.36 -33.24 28.90
CA GLU A 406 5.06 -33.50 29.56
C GLU A 406 3.97 -33.94 28.55
N THR A 407 3.10 -34.87 28.97
CA THR A 407 1.86 -35.20 28.25
C THR A 407 0.70 -35.50 29.22
N THR A 408 -0.38 -34.73 29.07
CA THR A 408 -1.82 -35.08 29.22
C THR A 408 -2.32 -35.95 30.40
N THR A 409 -3.39 -35.48 31.04
CA THR A 409 -4.35 -36.30 31.81
C THR A 409 -5.66 -36.52 31.04
N ALA A 410 -6.45 -37.53 31.44
CA ALA A 410 -7.45 -38.19 30.59
C ALA A 410 -8.83 -38.39 31.25
N SER A 411 -9.85 -38.64 30.42
CA SER A 411 -11.08 -39.44 30.69
C SER A 411 -11.98 -39.44 29.44
N SER A 412 -12.80 -40.43 29.11
CA SER A 412 -12.97 -41.83 29.56
C SER A 412 -14.02 -42.50 28.64
N GLY A 413 -13.88 -43.80 28.30
CA GLY A 413 -14.92 -44.57 27.59
C GLY A 413 -16.07 -45.06 28.51
N PRO A 414 -16.94 -46.05 28.13
CA PRO A 414 -16.81 -46.96 26.96
C PRO A 414 -18.11 -47.31 26.16
N ALA A 415 -17.93 -47.75 24.89
CA ALA A 415 -18.53 -48.90 24.10
C ALA A 415 -20.04 -49.36 24.25
N PRO A 416 -20.60 -50.29 23.42
CA PRO A 416 -20.05 -51.00 22.23
C PRO A 416 -20.99 -51.23 20.98
N SER A 417 -20.38 -51.49 19.81
CA SER A 417 -20.65 -52.57 18.79
C SER A 417 -21.95 -52.76 17.94
N VAL A 418 -21.69 -53.24 16.69
CA VAL A 418 -22.36 -54.21 15.77
C VAL A 418 -23.45 -53.85 14.70
N THR A 419 -23.12 -54.29 13.45
CA THR A 419 -23.88 -54.98 12.35
C THR A 419 -25.00 -54.34 11.49
N GLU A 420 -24.68 -54.25 10.19
CA GLU A 420 -25.29 -54.92 8.99
C GLU A 420 -26.74 -54.66 8.45
N GLU A 421 -26.78 -54.63 7.11
CA GLU A 421 -27.78 -55.05 6.10
C GLU A 421 -29.14 -54.32 5.86
N ASP A 422 -29.37 -54.06 4.55
CA ASP A 422 -30.59 -54.08 3.69
C ASP A 422 -31.99 -53.67 4.25
N ASP A 423 -32.89 -53.02 3.51
CA ASP A 423 -33.46 -53.43 2.21
C ASP A 423 -34.45 -52.36 1.65
N ALA A 424 -34.97 -52.58 0.43
CA ALA A 424 -36.29 -52.20 -0.09
C ALA A 424 -36.60 -50.74 -0.55
N SER A 425 -36.65 -50.60 -1.89
CA SER A 425 -37.61 -49.77 -2.67
C SER A 425 -39.03 -50.43 -2.65
N PRO A 426 -40.16 -49.91 -3.24
CA PRO A 426 -40.25 -49.06 -4.45
C PRO A 426 -41.48 -48.08 -4.57
N ASP A 427 -41.82 -47.75 -5.84
CA ASP A 427 -43.06 -47.17 -6.40
C ASP A 427 -43.30 -45.64 -6.33
N ALA A 428 -43.90 -44.98 -7.35
CA ALA A 428 -44.13 -45.34 -8.77
C ALA A 428 -44.63 -44.13 -9.62
N THR A 429 -44.56 -44.27 -10.97
CA THR A 429 -45.27 -43.50 -12.03
C THR A 429 -44.89 -42.00 -12.26
N GLY A 430 -44.87 -41.46 -13.48
CA GLY A 430 -45.03 -42.06 -14.82
C GLY A 430 -45.07 -41.04 -15.99
N SER A 431 -45.15 -41.55 -17.24
CA SER A 431 -45.49 -40.88 -18.51
C SER A 431 -44.39 -40.23 -19.40
N SER A 432 -44.16 -40.86 -20.56
CA SER A 432 -43.56 -40.33 -21.82
C SER A 432 -44.71 -39.95 -22.82
N PRO A 433 -44.55 -39.70 -24.16
CA PRO A 433 -43.37 -39.75 -25.06
C PRO A 433 -43.29 -38.65 -26.18
N SER A 434 -42.47 -38.92 -27.23
CA SER A 434 -42.28 -38.21 -28.53
C SER A 434 -41.37 -36.96 -28.53
N GLU A 435 -40.47 -36.73 -29.50
CA GLU A 435 -40.18 -37.45 -30.77
C GLU A 435 -38.74 -37.11 -31.27
N ALA A 436 -38.11 -37.99 -32.07
CA ALA A 436 -36.81 -37.78 -32.76
C ALA A 436 -36.93 -38.31 -34.22
N PRO A 437 -36.14 -37.85 -35.23
CA PRO A 437 -34.72 -38.24 -35.43
C PRO A 437 -33.79 -37.05 -35.81
N ALA A 438 -32.48 -36.98 -35.56
CA ALA A 438 -31.31 -37.86 -35.80
C ALA A 438 -30.47 -37.49 -37.06
N ALA A 439 -29.20 -37.10 -36.81
CA ALA A 439 -28.01 -37.13 -37.68
C ALA A 439 -26.82 -36.61 -36.84
N GLU A 440 -26.08 -37.47 -36.13
CA GLU A 440 -24.79 -38.06 -36.56
C GLU A 440 -23.67 -37.05 -36.82
N GLY A 441 -22.65 -37.07 -35.95
CA GLY A 441 -21.44 -36.25 -36.00
C GLY A 441 -20.57 -36.53 -34.75
N ASP A 442 -19.49 -37.29 -34.93
CA ASP A 442 -18.78 -38.04 -33.87
C ASP A 442 -17.64 -37.27 -33.16
N SER A 443 -17.27 -37.78 -31.97
CA SER A 443 -15.98 -37.61 -31.25
C SER A 443 -15.66 -36.26 -30.59
N THR A 444 -14.96 -36.16 -29.45
CA THR A 444 -14.70 -37.07 -28.29
C THR A 444 -14.10 -36.21 -27.16
N THR A 445 -14.31 -36.60 -25.89
CA THR A 445 -13.53 -36.20 -24.67
C THR A 445 -13.35 -34.70 -24.37
N GLY A 446 -13.68 -34.15 -23.19
CA GLY A 446 -13.93 -34.77 -21.88
C GLY A 446 -12.74 -34.52 -20.94
N GLY A 447 -12.92 -33.61 -19.98
CA GLY A 447 -11.89 -33.25 -18.99
C GLY A 447 -12.36 -32.11 -18.09
N ASP A 448 -12.75 -32.46 -16.85
CA ASP A 448 -13.02 -31.50 -15.78
C ASP A 448 -11.80 -30.64 -15.45
N LYS A 449 -12.03 -29.39 -15.02
CA LYS A 449 -11.07 -28.69 -14.17
C LYS A 449 -11.79 -27.92 -13.05
N ALA A 450 -11.45 -28.27 -11.81
CA ALA A 450 -11.80 -27.54 -10.60
C ALA A 450 -11.04 -26.19 -10.54
N PRO A 451 -11.47 -25.22 -9.71
CA PRO A 451 -10.82 -23.90 -9.66
C PRO A 451 -9.45 -23.97 -8.97
N GLU A 452 -8.48 -23.25 -9.53
CA GLU A 452 -7.14 -23.06 -8.95
C GLU A 452 -7.09 -21.73 -8.18
N GLU A 453 -6.32 -21.70 -7.08
CA GLU A 453 -6.26 -20.57 -6.16
C GLU A 453 -5.31 -19.46 -6.65
N GLU A 454 -5.68 -18.20 -6.46
CA GLU A 454 -4.80 -17.05 -6.74
C GLU A 454 -3.90 -16.73 -5.54
N GLY A 455 -2.63 -17.13 -5.65
CA GLY A 455 -1.57 -16.66 -4.76
C GLY A 455 -1.24 -15.19 -5.00
N GLY A 456 -1.09 -14.42 -3.93
CA GLY A 456 -0.64 -13.02 -3.98
C GLY A 456 0.76 -12.88 -3.37
N ASP A 457 1.68 -12.28 -4.11
CA ASP A 457 3.03 -11.96 -3.64
C ASP A 457 3.14 -10.50 -3.18
N ALA A 458 3.81 -10.30 -2.04
CA ALA A 458 4.18 -9.00 -1.51
C ALA A 458 5.73 -8.87 -1.53
N PRO A 459 6.29 -7.68 -1.77
CA PRO A 459 7.73 -7.51 -1.91
C PRO A 459 8.46 -7.66 -0.56
N ALA A 460 9.58 -8.40 -0.56
CA ALA A 460 10.39 -8.61 0.62
C ALA A 460 11.28 -7.39 0.95
N ALA A 461 11.17 -6.89 2.18
CA ALA A 461 12.12 -5.94 2.74
C ALA A 461 13.30 -6.67 3.40
N ALA A 462 14.53 -6.31 3.06
CA ALA A 462 15.72 -6.88 3.67
C ALA A 462 16.19 -6.02 4.85
N ALA A 463 16.13 -6.58 6.06
CA ALA A 463 16.79 -6.03 7.24
C ALA A 463 18.16 -6.70 7.44
N GLY A 464 19.16 -5.93 7.88
CA GLY A 464 20.47 -6.45 8.23
C GLY A 464 21.27 -5.44 9.04
N GLY A 465 21.70 -5.83 10.25
CA GLY A 465 22.52 -5.00 11.12
C GLY A 465 23.49 -5.84 11.95
N GLU A 466 24.78 -5.46 11.88
CA GLU A 466 25.87 -5.65 12.86
C GLU A 466 26.30 -7.10 13.21
N SER A 467 27.57 -7.44 13.47
CA SER A 467 28.85 -6.72 13.67
C SER A 467 30.03 -7.64 13.20
N SER A 468 31.35 -7.43 13.39
CA SER A 468 32.16 -6.47 14.16
C SER A 468 33.59 -6.30 13.54
N ASP A 469 34.46 -5.51 14.19
CA ASP A 469 35.94 -5.57 14.37
C ASP A 469 36.86 -6.03 13.20
N ASP A 470 38.00 -5.39 12.84
CA ASP A 470 38.96 -4.58 13.61
C ASP A 470 40.05 -3.93 12.69
N ALA A 471 40.92 -3.08 13.28
CA ALA A 471 42.32 -2.80 12.93
C ALA A 471 42.74 -2.07 11.61
N ALA A 472 42.75 -0.73 11.68
CA ALA A 472 43.91 0.18 11.60
C ALA A 472 44.98 0.18 10.44
N ALA A 473 45.55 1.39 10.25
CA ALA A 473 46.79 1.77 9.50
C ALA A 473 46.68 1.91 7.96
N LYS A 474 47.31 2.89 7.27
CA LYS A 474 47.92 4.21 7.55
C LYS A 474 48.55 4.73 6.23
N ASP A 475 48.63 6.06 6.07
CA ASP A 475 49.63 6.85 5.30
C ASP A 475 49.93 6.54 3.80
N GLY A 476 49.90 7.57 2.94
CA GLY A 476 50.54 7.50 1.60
C GLY A 476 50.03 8.47 0.50
N ASP A 477 50.53 9.71 0.47
CA ASP A 477 50.31 10.68 -0.62
C ASP A 477 51.04 10.33 -1.94
N GLY A 478 50.63 10.88 -3.08
CA GLY A 478 51.41 10.85 -4.33
C GLY A 478 50.72 11.41 -5.60
N GLU A 479 51.16 12.57 -6.09
CA GLU A 479 50.64 13.28 -7.28
C GLU A 479 51.29 12.86 -8.64
N GLY A 480 50.68 13.28 -9.76
CA GLY A 480 51.30 13.37 -11.11
C GLY A 480 50.52 12.61 -12.22
N SER A 481 49.88 13.23 -13.23
CA SER A 481 50.44 13.99 -14.38
C SER A 481 51.29 13.10 -15.32
N THR A 482 51.14 13.01 -16.66
CA THR A 482 50.39 13.80 -17.67
C THR A 482 50.37 13.08 -19.05
N GLU A 483 49.40 13.44 -19.91
CA GLU A 483 49.38 13.50 -21.41
C GLU A 483 49.62 12.30 -22.38
N GLU A 484 48.65 12.22 -23.31
CA GLU A 484 48.60 11.74 -24.72
C GLU A 484 49.84 11.17 -25.47
N LYS A 485 49.64 10.03 -26.20
CA LYS A 485 49.37 10.01 -27.67
C LYS A 485 49.11 8.61 -28.30
N LYS A 486 48.24 8.58 -29.32
CA LYS A 486 47.98 7.49 -30.31
C LYS A 486 48.59 7.98 -31.67
N PRO A 487 49.20 7.16 -32.59
CA PRO A 487 48.44 6.24 -33.48
C PRO A 487 49.11 4.95 -34.08
N GLU A 488 48.31 3.88 -34.08
CA GLU A 488 47.82 3.12 -35.26
C GLU A 488 48.80 2.57 -36.33
N THR A 489 48.92 1.22 -36.43
CA THR A 489 48.58 0.38 -37.62
C THR A 489 49.13 -1.07 -37.49
N THR A 490 48.38 -2.05 -38.01
CA THR A 490 48.75 -3.49 -38.16
C THR A 490 49.12 -3.77 -39.63
N PRO A 491 49.89 -4.84 -39.98
CA PRO A 491 49.38 -6.22 -40.01
C PRO A 491 50.38 -7.33 -39.58
N ALA A 492 49.86 -8.57 -39.48
CA ALA A 492 50.59 -9.83 -39.18
C ALA A 492 51.10 -10.52 -40.51
N PRO A 493 51.70 -11.75 -40.57
CA PRO A 493 51.42 -12.93 -39.72
C PRO A 493 52.57 -13.95 -39.40
N ALA A 494 52.18 -14.97 -38.60
CA ALA A 494 52.67 -16.36 -38.53
C ALA A 494 53.96 -16.70 -37.74
N GLY A 495 53.85 -17.65 -36.77
CA GLY A 495 55.03 -18.34 -36.21
C GLY A 495 54.97 -18.98 -34.81
N SER A 496 54.01 -19.89 -34.52
CA SER A 496 54.17 -21.06 -33.62
C SER A 496 55.08 -20.99 -32.36
N ALA A 497 54.50 -21.09 -31.13
CA ALA A 497 54.62 -22.28 -30.24
C ALA A 497 54.20 -22.07 -28.75
N SER A 498 53.46 -23.07 -28.22
CA SER A 498 53.50 -23.62 -26.85
C SER A 498 53.17 -22.78 -25.59
N ALA A 499 51.92 -22.95 -25.13
CA ALA A 499 51.52 -23.33 -23.75
C ALA A 499 52.12 -22.65 -22.50
N ALA A 500 51.30 -21.81 -21.85
CA ALA A 500 50.89 -21.96 -20.44
C ALA A 500 49.58 -21.17 -20.24
N ALA A 501 48.65 -21.68 -19.43
CA ALA A 501 47.34 -21.05 -19.21
C ALA A 501 47.23 -20.52 -17.78
N ASP A 502 46.96 -19.22 -17.64
CA ASP A 502 46.44 -18.60 -16.42
C ASP A 502 45.41 -17.55 -16.86
N LEU A 503 44.12 -17.88 -16.69
CA LEU A 503 43.01 -17.01 -17.07
C LEU A 503 42.32 -16.49 -15.81
N LEU A 504 42.60 -15.23 -15.47
CA LEU A 504 41.84 -14.48 -14.47
C LEU A 504 40.40 -14.30 -14.98
N VAL A 505 39.44 -14.98 -14.33
CA VAL A 505 38.01 -14.73 -14.49
C VAL A 505 37.47 -14.16 -13.17
N PRO A 506 36.89 -12.95 -13.15
CA PRO A 506 36.30 -12.40 -11.94
C PRO A 506 35.04 -13.19 -11.55
N ILE A 507 34.97 -13.60 -10.28
CA ILE A 507 33.81 -14.33 -9.73
C ILE A 507 32.65 -13.35 -9.51
N SER A 508 31.92 -13.07 -10.59
CA SER A 508 30.61 -12.40 -10.57
C SER A 508 29.68 -13.05 -11.60
N SER A 509 29.67 -14.39 -11.64
CA SER A 509 28.84 -15.18 -12.55
C SER A 509 28.52 -16.59 -11.99
N MET A 510 28.20 -16.68 -10.69
CA MET A 510 27.69 -17.92 -10.05
C MET A 510 26.62 -17.65 -8.98
N LEU A 511 25.75 -16.65 -9.19
CA LEU A 511 24.47 -16.54 -8.47
C LEU A 511 23.26 -16.42 -9.42
N ALA A 512 23.43 -16.80 -10.69
CA ALA A 512 22.40 -16.84 -11.73
C ALA A 512 22.10 -18.27 -12.23
N ALA A 513 22.52 -19.30 -11.49
CA ALA A 513 22.40 -20.71 -11.88
C ALA A 513 22.00 -21.64 -10.71
N ALA A 514 21.50 -21.09 -9.60
CA ALA A 514 21.15 -21.85 -8.39
C ALA A 514 19.71 -21.57 -7.88
N LEU A 515 18.84 -21.04 -8.75
CA LEU A 515 17.40 -20.88 -8.48
C LEU A 515 16.53 -21.40 -9.63
N SER A 516 16.88 -22.59 -10.15
CA SER A 516 16.12 -23.29 -11.19
C SER A 516 15.92 -24.79 -10.87
N LEU A 517 16.00 -25.16 -9.58
CA LEU A 517 15.84 -26.54 -9.12
C LEU A 517 15.17 -26.61 -7.73
N ALA A 518 14.03 -25.92 -7.59
CA ALA A 518 13.12 -26.04 -6.43
C ALA A 518 11.62 -25.95 -6.80
N LEU A 519 11.26 -25.95 -8.09
CA LEU A 519 9.97 -26.47 -8.52
C LEU A 519 10.21 -27.92 -8.96
N HIS A 520 9.84 -28.89 -8.11
CA HIS A 520 9.49 -30.29 -8.39
C HIS A 520 9.41 -31.10 -7.07
N MET A 521 8.58 -30.64 -6.12
CA MET A 521 7.88 -31.45 -5.11
C MET A 521 6.62 -30.71 -4.67
#